data_AF-A0A842TPV5-F1
#
_entry.id   AF-A0A842TPV5-F1
#
_cell.length_a   1.000
_cell.length_b   1.000
_cell.length_c   1.000
_cell.angle_alpha   90.00
_cell.angle_beta   90.00
_cell.angle_gamma   90.00
#
_symmetry.space_group_name_H-M   'P 1'
#
loop_
_entity.id
_entity.type
_entity.pdbx_description
1 polymer ?
#
loop_
_entity_poly.entity_id
_entity_poly.type
_entity_poly.pdbx_seq_one_letter_code
_entity_poly.pdbx_strand_id
1 'polypeptide(L)'
;MRRKMDKSHIKYIVDVLMGISFLLVGITGIFKMPGLRNKFLWVFELIPGRQMAMIHDWSGIVIILLVGIHLALNWDWIKSMTKVIFRGNQNGK
;
A
#
# COMPACT_ATOMS: atom_id res chain seq x y z
N MET A 1 -4.20 32.90 8.26
CA MET A 1 -4.88 31.86 9.07
C MET A 1 -4.27 30.50 8.74
N ARG A 2 -3.23 30.06 9.46
CA ARG A 2 -2.49 28.81 9.19
C ARG A 2 -3.17 27.68 9.94
N ARG A 3 -4.05 26.90 9.28
CA ARG A 3 -4.65 25.69 9.88
C ARG A 3 -3.53 24.74 10.30
N LYS A 4 -3.28 24.63 11.61
CA LYS A 4 -2.48 23.52 12.17
C LYS A 4 -3.29 22.25 11.91
N MET A 5 -2.90 21.49 10.88
CA MET A 5 -3.44 20.15 10.69
C MET A 5 -3.05 19.32 11.91
N ASP A 6 -4.07 18.81 12.61
CA ASP A 6 -3.86 17.91 13.74
C ASP A 6 -3.17 16.63 13.26
N LYS A 7 -2.27 16.06 14.07
CA LYS A 7 -1.45 14.89 13.72
C LYS A 7 -2.32 13.68 13.33
N SER A 8 -3.52 13.60 13.90
CA SER A 8 -4.54 12.60 13.58
C SER A 8 -4.99 12.66 12.11
N HIS A 9 -5.20 13.85 11.56
CA HIS A 9 -5.65 14.04 10.19
C HIS A 9 -4.55 13.69 9.19
N ILE A 10 -3.29 14.00 9.52
CA ILE A 10 -2.12 13.61 8.71
C ILE A 10 -2.01 12.08 8.63
N LYS A 11 -2.16 11.39 9.76
CA LYS A 11 -2.16 9.92 9.79
C LYS A 11 -3.27 9.33 8.91
N TYR A 12 -4.49 9.82 9.08
CA TYR A 12 -5.63 9.35 8.28
C TYR A 12 -5.44 9.57 6.78
N ILE A 13 -4.94 10.75 6.38
CA ILE A 13 -4.66 11.06 4.97
C ILE A 13 -3.61 10.11 4.39
N VAL A 14 -2.53 9.83 5.14
CA VAL A 14 -1.48 8.89 4.71
C VAL A 14 -2.05 7.48 4.55
N ASP A 15 -2.90 7.03 5.48
CA ASP A 15 -3.50 5.70 5.43
C ASP A 15 -4.44 5.55 4.22
N VAL A 16 -5.26 6.57 3.94
CA VAL A 16 -6.15 6.59 2.78
C VAL A 16 -5.36 6.62 1.47
N LEU A 17 -4.32 7.47 1.37
CA LEU A 17 -3.43 7.52 0.19
C LEU A 17 -2.72 6.20 -0.05
N MET A 18 -2.27 5.55 1.03
CA MET A 18 -1.64 4.23 0.96
C MET A 18 -2.63 3.17 0.48
N GLY A 19 -3.86 3.16 0.99
CA GLY A 19 -4.91 2.25 0.54
C GLY A 19 -5.27 2.42 -0.93
N ILE A 20 -5.41 3.67 -1.40
CA ILE A 20 -5.66 3.97 -2.82
C ILE A 20 -4.49 3.49 -3.69
N SER A 21 -3.26 3.78 -3.27
CA SER A 21 -2.06 3.36 -4.00
C SER A 21 -1.98 1.84 -4.08
N PHE A 22 -2.26 1.14 -2.97
CA PHE A 22 -2.32 -0.32 -2.91
C PHE A 22 -3.32 -0.93 -3.89
N LEU A 23 -4.52 -0.36 -3.99
CA LEU A 23 -5.51 -0.81 -4.97
C LEU A 23 -5.01 -0.58 -6.41
N LEU A 24 -4.38 0.57 -6.71
CA LEU A 24 -3.85 0.85 -8.04
C LEU A 24 -2.72 -0.11 -8.44
N VAL A 25 -1.76 -0.39 -7.55
CA VAL A 25 -0.68 -1.36 -7.81
C VAL A 25 -1.22 -2.78 -7.91
N GLY A 26 -2.18 -3.15 -7.06
CA GLY A 26 -2.82 -4.46 -7.10
C GLY A 26 -3.54 -4.70 -8.43
N ILE A 27 -4.34 -3.72 -8.88
CA ILE A 27 -5.05 -3.79 -10.16
C ILE A 27 -4.05 -3.88 -11.32
N THR A 28 -3.06 -2.98 -11.39
CA THR A 28 -2.04 -3.01 -12.47
C THR A 28 -1.18 -4.28 -12.45
N GLY A 29 -0.88 -4.84 -11.28
CA GLY A 29 -0.15 -6.10 -11.12
C GLY A 29 -0.93 -7.31 -11.64
N ILE A 30 -2.24 -7.35 -11.37
CA ILE A 30 -3.14 -8.38 -11.92
C ILE A 30 -3.15 -8.33 -13.46
N PHE A 31 -3.17 -7.12 -14.02
CA PHE A 31 -3.09 -6.93 -15.48
C PHE A 31 -1.74 -7.33 -16.10
N LYS A 32 -0.63 -7.21 -15.36
CA LYS A 32 0.71 -7.63 -15.82
C LYS A 32 0.87 -9.16 -15.91
N MET A 33 0.07 -9.92 -15.17
CA MET A 33 0.32 -11.36 -14.98
C MET A 33 0.11 -12.17 -16.28
N PRO A 34 1.17 -12.75 -16.88
CA PRO A 34 1.11 -13.34 -18.23
C PRO A 34 0.18 -14.56 -18.31
N GLY A 35 0.05 -15.32 -17.22
CA GLY A 35 -0.86 -16.48 -17.15
C GLY A 35 -2.36 -16.11 -17.17
N LEU A 36 -2.72 -14.89 -16.75
CA LEU A 36 -4.10 -14.40 -16.76
C LEU A 36 -4.42 -13.67 -18.07
N ARG A 37 -3.46 -12.93 -18.62
CA ARG A 37 -3.53 -12.25 -19.91
C ARG A 37 -3.91 -13.20 -21.05
N ASN A 38 -3.28 -14.36 -21.12
CA ASN A 38 -3.50 -15.33 -22.20
C ASN A 38 -4.87 -16.04 -22.14
N LYS A 39 -5.55 -16.03 -20.98
CA LYS A 39 -6.84 -16.68 -20.80
C LYS A 39 -8.04 -15.73 -20.83
N PHE A 40 -7.88 -14.50 -20.34
CA PHE A 40 -9.02 -13.63 -20.06
C PHE A 40 -9.13 -12.42 -20.99
N LEU A 41 -8.04 -11.99 -21.66
CA LEU A 41 -7.93 -10.64 -22.20
C LEU A 41 -7.30 -10.57 -23.61
N TRP A 42 -7.89 -11.24 -24.59
CA TRP A 42 -7.57 -11.04 -26.03
C TRP A 42 -7.78 -9.59 -26.51
N VAL A 43 -8.57 -8.79 -25.78
CA VAL A 43 -8.86 -7.37 -26.06
C VAL A 43 -7.68 -6.43 -25.75
N PHE A 44 -6.71 -6.86 -24.93
CA PHE A 44 -5.64 -5.99 -24.43
C PHE A 44 -4.31 -6.12 -25.19
N GLU A 45 -4.28 -6.86 -26.31
CA GLU A 45 -3.15 -6.89 -27.26
C GLU A 45 -2.74 -5.48 -27.75
N LEU A 46 -3.68 -4.53 -27.71
CA LEU A 46 -3.45 -3.13 -28.11
C LEU A 46 -2.62 -2.31 -27.12
N ILE A 47 -2.54 -2.70 -25.84
CA ILE A 47 -1.81 -1.92 -24.84
C ILE A 47 -0.38 -2.45 -24.74
N PRO A 48 0.66 -1.66 -25.06
CA PRO A 48 2.03 -2.11 -24.96
C PRO A 48 2.32 -2.49 -23.51
N GLY A 49 2.68 -3.75 -23.26
CA GLY A 49 3.02 -4.23 -21.92
C GLY A 49 4.09 -3.38 -21.22
N ARG A 50 4.92 -2.68 -21.99
CA ARG A 50 5.88 -1.67 -21.51
C ARG A 50 5.24 -0.49 -20.79
N GLN A 51 4.10 0.03 -21.26
CA GLN A 51 3.41 1.16 -20.63
C GLN A 51 2.81 0.74 -19.28
N MET A 52 2.19 -0.44 -19.23
CA MET A 52 1.64 -1.00 -17.99
C MET A 52 2.74 -1.35 -16.99
N ALA A 53 3.88 -1.89 -17.45
CA ALA A 53 5.04 -2.14 -16.62
C ALA A 53 5.59 -0.84 -16.01
N MET A 54 5.73 0.23 -16.80
CA MET A 54 6.17 1.53 -16.28
C MET A 54 5.22 2.05 -15.20
N ILE A 55 3.90 2.07 -15.45
CA ILE A 55 2.93 2.56 -14.46
C ILE A 55 2.99 1.71 -13.17
N HIS A 56 3.09 0.39 -13.30
CA HIS A 56 3.21 -0.52 -12.16
C HIS A 56 4.48 -0.29 -11.35
N ASP A 57 5.63 -0.14 -12.00
CA ASP A 57 6.91 0.05 -11.32
C ASP A 57 6.96 1.40 -10.58
N TRP A 58 6.47 2.48 -11.22
CA TRP A 58 6.36 3.80 -10.59
C TRP A 58 5.37 3.81 -9.43
N SER A 59 4.20 3.19 -9.58
CA SER A 59 3.20 3.10 -8.51
C SER A 59 3.68 2.21 -7.35
N GLY A 60 4.45 1.15 -7.63
CA GLY A 60 5.10 0.32 -6.63
C GLY A 60 6.09 1.10 -5.76
N ILE A 61 6.92 1.95 -6.37
CA ILE A 61 7.84 2.84 -5.64
C ILE A 61 7.07 3.81 -4.72
N VAL A 62 5.97 4.39 -5.23
CA VAL A 62 5.12 5.30 -4.44
C VAL A 62 4.50 4.59 -3.23
N ILE A 63 4.02 3.36 -3.39
CA ILE A 63 3.55 2.55 -2.25
C ILE A 63 4.63 2.34 -1.22
N ILE A 64 5.84 1.92 -1.64
CA ILE A 64 6.92 1.61 -0.70
C ILE A 64 7.24 2.84 0.16
N LEU A 65 7.29 4.03 -0.45
CA LEU A 65 7.47 5.29 0.26
C LEU A 65 6.31 5.60 1.21
N LEU A 66 5.06 5.45 0.76
CA LEU A 66 3.88 5.69 1.59
C LEU A 66 3.83 4.73 2.79
N VAL A 67 4.16 3.46 2.60
CA VAL A 67 4.26 2.46 3.67
C VAL A 67 5.35 2.85 4.67
N GLY A 68 6.52 3.28 4.19
CA GLY A 68 7.60 3.75 5.08
C GLY A 68 7.17 4.93 5.95
N ILE A 69 6.49 5.92 5.36
CA ILE A 69 5.94 7.08 6.07
C ILE A 69 4.84 6.66 7.06
N HIS A 70 3.95 5.75 6.66
CA HIS A 70 2.91 5.19 7.52
C HIS A 70 3.51 4.52 8.76
N LEU A 71 4.51 3.65 8.58
CA LEU A 71 5.19 2.97 9.68
C LEU A 71 5.89 3.95 10.61
N ALA A 72 6.55 4.99 10.07
CA ALA A 72 7.19 6.03 10.87
C ALA A 72 6.18 6.84 11.69
N LEU A 73 5.02 7.21 11.10
CA LEU A 73 3.95 7.94 11.78
C LEU A 73 3.24 7.09 12.85
N ASN A 74 3.10 5.79 12.61
CA ASN A 74 2.42 4.86 13.51
C ASN A 74 3.39 4.05 14.39
N TRP A 75 4.66 4.42 14.42
CA TRP A 75 5.72 3.71 15.14
C TRP A 75 5.41 3.50 16.63
N ASP A 76 4.82 4.49 17.29
CA ASP A 76 4.45 4.37 18.70
C ASP A 76 3.26 3.42 18.94
N TRP A 77 2.32 3.37 17.99
CA TRP A 77 1.22 2.40 18.02
C TRP A 77 1.75 0.98 17.76
N ILE A 78 2.66 0.81 16.80
CA ILE A 78 3.29 -0.48 16.49
C ILE A 78 4.02 -1.02 17.72
N LYS A 79 4.88 -0.22 18.37
CA LYS A 79 5.56 -0.63 19.61
C LYS A 79 4.57 -1.07 20.69
N SER A 80 3.46 -0.35 20.84
CA SER A 80 2.42 -0.67 21.82
C SER A 80 1.75 -2.01 21.48
N MET A 81 1.36 -2.23 20.22
CA MET A 81 0.76 -3.50 19.78
C MET A 81 1.73 -4.67 19.83
N THR A 82 2.99 -4.50 19.40
CA THR A 82 4.02 -5.54 19.52
C THR A 82 4.19 -5.95 20.98
N LYS A 83 4.21 -4.98 21.92
CA LYS A 83 4.28 -5.26 23.35
C LYS A 83 3.04 -6.02 23.86
N VAL A 84 1.84 -5.70 23.36
CA VAL A 84 0.61 -6.41 23.70
C VAL A 84 0.64 -7.85 23.19
N ILE A 85 1.03 -8.08 21.92
CA ILE A 85 1.13 -9.42 21.32
C ILE A 85 2.13 -10.29 22.08
N PHE A 86 3.31 -9.74 22.40
CA PHE A 86 4.34 -10.48 23.16
C PHE A 86 3.96 -10.69 24.64
N ARG A 87 3.18 -9.80 25.26
CA ARG A 87 2.67 -9.97 26.64
C ARG A 87 1.47 -10.90 26.73
N GLY A 88 0.63 -10.97 25.69
CA GLY A 88 -0.52 -11.86 25.62
C GLY A 88 -0.14 -13.35 25.72
N ASN A 89 1.11 -13.69 25.44
CA ASN A 89 1.64 -15.04 25.58
C ASN A 89 2.14 -15.40 27.00
N GLN A 90 2.01 -14.49 27.99
CA GLN A 90 2.50 -14.72 29.36
C GLN A 90 1.40 -14.98 30.40
N ASN A 91 0.12 -14.93 30.00
CA ASN A 91 -1.02 -15.18 30.89
C ASN A 91 -1.72 -16.53 30.65
N GLY A 92 -1.14 -17.40 29.82
CA GLY A 92 -1.52 -18.82 29.75
C GLY A 92 -0.82 -19.62 30.84
N LYS A 93 -1.29 -19.48 32.09
CA LYS A 93 -1.08 -20.46 33.15
C LYS A 93 -2.39 -21.19 33.40
#